data_AF-A0AAU0L7I1-F1
#
_entry.id   AF-A0AAU0L7I1-F1
#
_cell.length_a   1.000
_cell.length_b   1.000
_cell.length_c   1.000
_cell.angle_alpha   90.00
_cell.angle_beta   90.00
_cell.angle_gamma   90.00
#
_symmetry.space_group_name_H-M   'P 1'
#
loop_
_entity.id
_entity.type
_entity.pdbx_description
1 polymer ?
#
loop_
_entity_poly.entity_id
_entity_poly.type
_entity_poly.pdbx_seq_one_letter_code
_entity_poly.pdbx_strand_id
1 'polypeptide(L)'
;MTHLTTIKDQDRKLDIMDHVNQDHRKELLIIAQNYGKNNDIHDAVISDIYEEGILLQTQVPSVSMKQDLFIHFELKGDLEEQILYLAYNSFAKQKLSSVIMPNSFLK
;
A
#
# COMPACT_ATOMS: atom_id res chain seq x y z
N MET A 1 -14.91 17.67 0.88
CA MET A 1 -13.85 17.17 1.78
C MET A 1 -14.22 15.74 2.08
N THR A 2 -13.45 14.78 1.57
CA THR A 2 -13.63 13.37 1.92
C THR A 2 -13.22 13.23 3.38
N HIS A 3 -14.18 12.92 4.24
CA HIS A 3 -13.90 12.68 5.65
C HIS A 3 -13.32 11.27 5.76
N LEU A 4 -12.04 11.16 6.12
CA LEU A 4 -11.39 9.88 6.35
C LEU A 4 -11.60 9.47 7.80
N THR A 5 -11.97 8.22 8.02
CA THR A 5 -12.26 7.70 9.36
C THR A 5 -11.01 7.06 9.93
N THR A 6 -10.52 7.61 11.04
CA THR A 6 -9.34 7.07 11.73
C THR A 6 -9.65 5.70 12.32
N ILE A 7 -8.71 4.75 12.19
CA ILE A 7 -8.81 3.43 12.84
C ILE A 7 -8.97 3.58 14.35
N LYS A 8 -9.86 2.80 14.97
CA LYS A 8 -10.09 2.88 16.42
C LYS A 8 -8.89 2.39 17.25
N ASP A 9 -8.29 1.28 16.84
CA ASP A 9 -7.15 0.66 17.50
C ASP A 9 -5.83 1.22 16.95
N GLN A 10 -5.33 2.29 17.56
CA GLN A 10 -4.14 3.00 17.09
C GLN A 10 -2.85 2.22 17.31
N ASP A 11 -2.75 1.45 18.40
CA ASP A 11 -1.54 0.66 18.69
C ASP A 11 -1.37 -0.42 17.63
N ARG A 12 -2.45 -1.17 17.35
CA ARG A 12 -2.45 -2.17 16.27
C ARG A 12 -2.17 -1.55 14.91
N LYS A 13 -2.71 -0.35 14.64
CA LYS A 13 -2.45 0.38 13.39
C LYS A 13 -0.95 0.66 13.23
N LEU A 14 -0.30 1.17 14.28
CA LEU A 14 1.13 1.49 14.25
C LEU A 14 1.99 0.24 14.08
N ASP A 15 1.67 -0.85 14.78
CA ASP A 15 2.38 -2.13 14.63
C ASP A 15 2.34 -2.65 13.18
N ILE A 16 1.16 -2.59 12.54
CA ILE A 16 0.99 -2.98 11.13
C ILE A 16 1.77 -2.04 10.22
N MET A 17 1.68 -0.72 10.45
CA MET A 17 2.43 0.26 9.65
C MET A 17 3.94 0.00 9.73
N ASP A 18 4.48 -0.23 10.92
CA ASP A 18 5.90 -0.49 11.12
C ASP A 18 6.31 -1.82 10.47
N HIS A 19 5.57 -2.91 10.70
CA HIS A 19 5.85 -4.21 10.08
C HIS A 19 5.85 -4.11 8.55
N VAL A 20 4.81 -3.53 7.94
CA VAL A 20 4.68 -3.44 6.48
C VAL A 20 5.73 -2.50 5.88
N ASN A 21 6.02 -1.37 6.53
CA ASN A 21 7.03 -0.43 6.05
C ASN A 21 8.46 -0.96 6.20
N GLN A 22 8.71 -1.93 7.07
CA GLN A 22 10.03 -2.55 7.22
C GLN A 22 10.18 -3.76 6.29
N ASP A 23 9.21 -4.66 6.28
CA ASP A 23 9.36 -5.97 5.66
C ASP A 23 8.82 -6.03 4.22
N HIS A 24 7.87 -5.16 3.85
CA HIS A 24 7.06 -5.30 2.62
C HIS A 24 7.09 -4.06 1.70
N ARG A 25 8.17 -3.27 1.76
CA ARG A 25 8.32 -2.04 0.93
C ARG A 25 8.24 -2.30 -0.57
N LYS A 26 8.71 -3.46 -1.05
CA LYS A 26 8.68 -3.79 -2.49
C LYS A 26 7.26 -3.92 -2.99
N GLU A 27 6.40 -4.47 -2.15
CA GLU A 27 4.99 -4.68 -2.48
C GLU A 27 4.21 -3.39 -2.37
N LEU A 28 4.53 -2.52 -1.39
CA LEU A 28 4.04 -1.14 -1.37
C LEU A 28 4.41 -0.35 -2.63
N LEU A 29 5.64 -0.52 -3.14
CA LEU A 29 6.06 0.11 -4.38
C LEU A 29 5.21 -0.33 -5.57
N ILE A 30 4.95 -1.63 -5.69
CA ILE A 30 4.13 -2.19 -6.78
C ILE A 30 2.68 -1.70 -6.68
N ILE A 31 2.13 -1.60 -5.47
CA ILE A 31 0.81 -0.99 -5.22
C ILE A 31 0.83 0.48 -5.68
N ALA A 32 1.81 1.26 -5.25
CA ALA A 32 1.91 2.68 -5.58
C ALA A 32 2.03 2.92 -7.09
N GLN A 33 2.88 2.16 -7.79
CA GLN A 33 3.04 2.28 -9.24
C GLN A 33 1.75 1.96 -9.99
N ASN A 34 1.01 0.92 -9.56
CA ASN A 34 -0.20 0.48 -10.22
C ASN A 34 -1.38 1.43 -9.97
N TYR A 35 -1.68 1.73 -8.71
CA TYR A 35 -2.79 2.62 -8.35
C TYR A 35 -2.51 4.08 -8.72
N GLY A 36 -1.25 4.53 -8.60
CA GLY A 36 -0.81 5.85 -9.05
C GLY A 36 -0.64 5.98 -10.57
N LYS A 37 -0.71 4.85 -11.31
CA LYS A 37 -0.46 4.78 -12.77
C LYS A 37 0.85 5.46 -13.17
N ASN A 38 1.88 5.30 -12.33
CA ASN A 38 3.15 5.98 -12.48
C ASN A 38 4.31 5.02 -12.16
N ASN A 39 4.97 4.53 -13.22
CA ASN A 39 6.10 3.61 -13.10
C ASN A 39 7.40 4.30 -12.66
N ASP A 40 7.43 5.63 -12.62
CA ASP A 40 8.60 6.40 -12.16
C ASP A 40 8.66 6.50 -10.63
N ILE A 41 7.61 6.08 -9.91
CA ILE A 41 7.68 5.93 -8.46
C ILE A 41 8.74 4.87 -8.15
N HIS A 42 9.72 5.20 -7.30
CA HIS A 42 10.80 4.29 -6.92
C HIS A 42 10.82 3.94 -5.45
N ASP A 43 10.02 4.64 -4.63
CA ASP A 43 9.86 4.35 -3.21
C ASP A 43 8.44 4.66 -2.76
N ALA A 44 7.94 3.87 -1.81
CA ALA A 44 6.63 4.02 -1.21
C ALA A 44 6.63 3.50 0.23
N VAL A 45 5.99 4.25 1.12
CA VAL A 45 5.74 3.86 2.52
C VAL A 45 4.31 4.23 2.91
N ILE A 46 3.70 3.48 3.81
CA ILE A 46 2.43 3.85 4.43
C ILE A 46 2.69 5.01 5.39
N SER A 47 2.02 6.15 5.17
CA SER A 47 2.04 7.30 6.09
C SER A 47 0.87 7.27 7.07
N ASP A 48 -0.26 6.69 6.68
CA ASP A 48 -1.42 6.48 7.57
C ASP A 48 -2.38 5.41 7.01
N ILE A 49 -3.26 4.91 7.88
CA ILE A 49 -4.31 3.95 7.55
C ILE A 49 -5.64 4.47 8.10
N TYR A 50 -6.67 4.40 7.26
CA TYR A 50 -8.04 4.81 7.55
C TYR A 50 -8.98 3.62 7.29
N GLU A 51 -10.21 3.69 7.82
CA GLU A 51 -11.19 2.62 7.56
C GLU A 51 -11.48 2.44 6.06
N GLU A 52 -11.35 3.51 5.29
CA GLU A 52 -11.60 3.52 3.86
C GLU A 52 -10.39 3.08 3.01
N GLY A 53 -9.17 3.07 3.56
CA GLY A 53 -7.97 2.83 2.75
C GLY A 53 -6.65 3.20 3.41
N ILE A 54 -5.57 3.09 2.62
CA ILE A 54 -4.21 3.47 3.03
C ILE A 54 -3.78 4.77 2.36
N LEU A 55 -3.05 5.57 3.10
CA LEU A 55 -2.30 6.71 2.57
C LEU A 55 -0.85 6.30 2.39
N LEU A 56 -0.39 6.34 1.14
CA LEU A 56 1.00 6.12 0.80
C LEU A 56 1.71 7.44 0.59
N GLN A 57 2.92 7.54 1.11
CA GLN A 57 3.86 8.56 0.74
C GLN A 57 4.86 7.99 -0.27
N THR A 58 4.89 8.58 -1.47
CA THR A 58 5.62 8.08 -2.63
C THR A 58 6.73 9.03 -3.05
N GLN A 59 7.81 8.51 -3.63
CA GLN A 59 8.91 9.31 -4.16
C GLN A 59 9.12 9.01 -5.65
N VAL A 60 9.22 10.09 -6.44
CA VAL A 60 9.61 10.05 -7.85
C VAL A 60 10.98 10.73 -7.98
N PRO A 61 11.95 10.18 -8.75
CA PRO A 61 13.30 10.75 -8.82
C PRO A 61 13.34 12.18 -9.36
N SER A 62 12.42 12.51 -10.28
CA SER A 62 12.33 13.83 -10.93
C SER A 62 11.66 14.90 -10.07
N VAL A 63 11.11 14.54 -8.91
CA VAL A 63 10.36 15.44 -8.03
C VAL A 63 11.04 15.46 -6.66
N SER A 64 11.45 16.64 -6.18
CA SER A 64 12.12 16.75 -4.87
C SER A 64 11.18 16.51 -3.68
N MET A 65 9.87 16.60 -3.89
CA MET A 65 8.86 16.45 -2.85
C MET A 65 8.23 15.06 -2.92
N LYS A 66 7.98 14.50 -1.74
CA LYS A 66 7.16 13.30 -1.60
C LYS A 66 5.72 13.60 -1.98
N GLN A 67 5.06 12.63 -2.60
CA GLN A 67 3.68 12.75 -3.07
C GLN A 67 2.77 11.80 -2.31
N ASP A 68 1.61 12.29 -1.90
CA ASP A 68 0.61 11.48 -1.22
C ASP A 68 -0.28 10.77 -2.24
N LEU A 69 -0.51 9.48 -2.02
CA LEU A 69 -1.36 8.63 -2.83
C LEU A 69 -2.32 7.87 -1.91
N PHE A 70 -3.59 8.22 -1.94
CA PHE A 70 -4.62 7.52 -1.19
C PHE A 70 -5.23 6.37 -1.99
N ILE A 71 -5.28 5.17 -1.41
CA ILE A 71 -5.76 3.96 -2.05
C ILE A 71 -6.88 3.37 -1.21
N HIS A 72 -8.06 3.27 -1.81
CA HIS A 72 -9.24 2.74 -1.14
C HIS A 72 -9.16 1.22 -1.01
N PHE A 73 -9.59 0.68 0.13
CA PHE A 73 -9.81 -0.74 0.28
C PHE A 73 -11.00 -1.20 -0.58
N GLU A 74 -10.83 -2.33 -1.26
CA GLU A 74 -11.89 -2.93 -2.10
C GLU A 74 -12.75 -3.94 -1.31
N LEU A 75 -12.25 -4.41 -0.17
CA LEU A 75 -12.91 -5.40 0.69
C LEU A 75 -12.96 -4.88 2.13
N LYS A 76 -13.94 -5.36 2.91
CA LYS A 76 -13.97 -5.20 4.37
C LYS A 76 -13.36 -6.43 5.02
N GLY A 77 -12.51 -6.24 6.01
CA GLY A 77 -11.84 -7.34 6.69
C GLY A 77 -10.79 -6.83 7.66
N ASP A 78 -9.84 -7.69 8.00
CA ASP A 78 -8.69 -7.28 8.79
C ASP A 78 -7.77 -6.33 8.00
N LEU A 79 -7.11 -5.38 8.67
CA LEU A 79 -6.24 -4.41 8.02
C LEU A 79 -5.09 -5.09 7.25
N GLU A 80 -4.49 -6.14 7.81
CA GLU A 80 -3.42 -6.87 7.15
C GLU A 80 -3.94 -7.57 5.89
N GLU A 81 -5.11 -8.21 5.98
CA GLU A 81 -5.75 -8.87 4.84
C GLU A 81 -6.13 -7.88 3.75
N GLN A 82 -6.61 -6.68 4.12
CA GLN A 82 -6.96 -5.63 3.18
C GLN A 82 -5.72 -5.09 2.44
N ILE A 83 -4.61 -4.87 3.15
CA ILE A 83 -3.33 -4.46 2.53
C ILE A 83 -2.78 -5.57 1.63
N LEU A 84 -2.82 -6.83 2.09
CA LEU A 84 -2.41 -7.99 1.31
C LEU A 84 -3.24 -8.13 0.02
N TYR A 85 -4.55 -7.87 0.10
CA TYR A 85 -5.41 -7.87 -1.07
C TYR A 85 -5.03 -6.79 -2.08
N LEU A 86 -4.70 -5.56 -1.63
CA LEU A 86 -4.21 -4.51 -2.52
C LEU A 86 -2.91 -4.92 -3.23
N ALA A 87 -1.98 -5.55 -2.50
CA ALA A 87 -0.77 -6.12 -3.07
C ALA A 87 -1.12 -7.17 -4.13
N TYR A 88 -1.93 -8.16 -3.76
CA TYR A 88 -2.37 -9.23 -4.66
C TYR A 88 -3.03 -8.69 -5.93
N ASN A 89 -3.95 -7.74 -5.81
CA ASN A 89 -4.64 -7.14 -6.96
C ASN A 89 -3.64 -6.37 -7.84
N SER A 90 -2.70 -5.66 -7.22
CA SER A 90 -1.64 -4.95 -7.94
C SER A 90 -0.75 -5.91 -8.72
N PHE A 91 -0.35 -7.02 -8.09
CA PHE A 91 0.38 -8.09 -8.75
C PHE A 91 -0.45 -8.74 -9.85
N ALA A 92 -1.71 -9.08 -9.63
CA ALA A 92 -2.56 -9.73 -10.63
C ALA A 92 -2.74 -8.85 -11.88
N LYS A 93 -2.99 -7.54 -11.67
CA LYS A 93 -3.06 -6.54 -12.75
C LYS A 93 -1.74 -6.40 -13.49
N GLN A 94 -0.60 -6.50 -12.80
CA GLN A 94 0.72 -6.50 -13.42
C GLN A 94 1.02 -7.86 -14.12
N LYS A 95 0.54 -8.98 -13.58
CA LYS A 95 0.82 -10.38 -13.97
C LYS A 95 -0.09 -10.99 -15.04
N LEU A 96 -1.06 -10.24 -15.57
CA LEU A 96 -1.54 -10.48 -16.94
C LEU A 96 -0.38 -10.42 -17.97
N SER A 97 0.84 -10.03 -17.56
CA SER A 97 2.05 -10.07 -18.38
C SER A 97 3.11 -11.15 -18.05
N SER A 98 3.16 -11.82 -16.88
CA SER A 98 4.04 -13.01 -16.55
C SER A 98 4.04 -13.38 -15.05
N VAL A 99 4.02 -14.68 -14.68
CA VAL A 99 3.77 -15.22 -13.32
C VAL A 99 5.05 -15.59 -12.54
N ILE A 100 5.20 -15.15 -11.26
CA ILE A 100 5.68 -15.88 -10.03
C ILE A 100 5.20 -15.13 -8.77
N MET A 101 4.56 -15.80 -7.78
CA MET A 101 4.05 -15.22 -6.52
C MET A 101 5.14 -15.05 -5.43
N PRO A 102 5.18 -13.94 -4.66
CA PRO A 102 5.97 -13.88 -3.45
C PRO A 102 5.21 -14.52 -2.28
N ASN A 103 5.76 -15.62 -1.75
CA ASN A 103 5.28 -16.35 -0.57
C ASN A 103 5.63 -15.63 0.76
N SER A 104 6.01 -14.35 0.72
CA SER A 104 6.69 -13.64 1.82
C SER A 104 5.78 -12.90 2.80
N PHE A 105 4.49 -12.74 2.52
CA PHE A 105 3.58 -12.02 3.43
C PHE A 105 3.06 -12.83 4.62
N LEU A 106 3.24 -14.15 4.63
CA LEU A 106 2.62 -15.07 5.61
C LEU A 106 3.63 -15.73 6.55
N LYS A 107 4.78 -15.11 6.81
CA LYS A 107 5.77 -15.63 7.76
C LYS A 107 6.21 -14.58 8.75
#